data_AF-A0A218ZE74-F1
#
_entry.id   AF-A0A218ZE74-F1
#
_cell.length_a   1.000
_cell.length_b   1.000
_cell.length_c   1.000
_cell.angle_alpha   90.00
_cell.angle_beta   90.00
_cell.angle_gamma   90.00
#
_symmetry.space_group_name_H-M   'P 1'
#
loop_
_entity.id
_entity.type
_entity.pdbx_description
1 polymer ?
#
loop_
_entity_poly.entity_id
_entity_poly.type
_entity_poly.pdbx_seq_one_letter_code
_entity_poly.pdbx_strand_id
1 'polypeptide(L)'
;MAGNLDTTRPPNSTLHHDDDNPGHHLLIFPQQTISRLAPFSALIISVVLVVYFLIRFYVLENFLLERVYGRTYTQMDETTRRGFVNHHIAGTAKISILVIAAYPFVLVVFGDANFHSAFAGSDVVRMGDILIVAAQMLIAMYVFELFYRPKISPVSVGHHIGTIFIGQAAIAINIDFLAERDGTIEFLLCLVWGAFDIISEFLPHVSIILYRVYPSSHVFLRKVFLVSCITTLTGTILETLVTMYLFGSLWARWTVAFKITTPILHVVFAAAQMWGSWNFYMMYQKQKRLIAQEARPGDAECGLEAPSAPKKAGQVDVSEIAPGSNAAAAAFEIPPETAS
;
A
#
# COMPACT_ATOMS: atom_id res chain seq x y z
N MET A 1 -14.95 59.17 49.31
CA MET A 1 -14.46 60.05 48.22
C MET A 1 -13.14 59.46 47.76
N ALA A 2 -12.88 59.02 46.53
CA ALA A 2 -13.54 58.95 45.22
C ALA A 2 -13.07 57.60 44.61
N GLY A 3 -13.83 56.83 43.84
CA GLY A 3 -14.59 57.21 42.66
C GLY A 3 -13.66 57.23 41.44
N ASN A 4 -13.36 56.08 40.84
CA ASN A 4 -12.87 56.04 39.46
C ASN A 4 -13.40 54.79 38.74
N LEU A 5 -14.49 55.04 38.01
CA LEU A 5 -15.03 54.20 36.94
C LEU A 5 -14.21 54.50 35.70
N ASP A 6 -13.53 53.50 35.12
CA ASP A 6 -13.10 53.59 33.73
C ASP A 6 -13.85 52.56 32.89
N THR A 7 -14.78 53.11 32.13
CA THR A 7 -15.75 52.47 31.25
C THR A 7 -15.27 52.62 29.81
N THR A 8 -14.40 51.75 29.33
CA THR A 8 -14.11 51.63 27.88
C THR A 8 -13.66 50.21 27.51
N ARG A 9 -14.54 49.21 27.68
CA ARG A 9 -14.35 47.91 27.02
C ARG A 9 -14.83 48.05 25.56
N PRO A 10 -13.97 47.86 24.54
CA PRO A 10 -14.41 47.89 23.15
C PRO A 10 -15.42 46.76 22.89
N PRO A 11 -16.35 46.94 21.93
CA PRO A 11 -17.32 45.92 21.58
C PRO A 11 -16.58 44.66 21.15
N ASN A 12 -16.94 43.56 21.80
CA ASN A 12 -16.53 42.21 21.47
C ASN A 12 -17.02 41.94 20.04
N SER A 13 -16.20 42.23 19.05
CA SER A 13 -16.41 41.82 17.67
C SER A 13 -16.37 40.30 17.69
N THR A 14 -17.56 39.70 17.77
CA THR A 14 -17.80 38.32 17.38
C THR A 14 -17.35 38.19 15.93
N LEU A 15 -16.07 37.85 15.76
CA LEU A 15 -15.49 37.39 14.51
C LEU A 15 -16.33 36.18 14.10
N HIS A 16 -17.17 36.41 13.10
CA HIS A 16 -17.83 35.37 12.34
C HIS A 16 -16.74 34.44 11.81
N HIS A 17 -16.60 33.27 12.43
CA HIS A 17 -15.89 32.12 11.89
C HIS A 17 -16.72 31.58 10.72
N ASP A 18 -16.68 32.26 9.56
CA ASP A 18 -17.24 31.75 8.30
C ASP A 18 -16.15 31.10 7.41
N ASP A 19 -14.95 30.86 7.95
CA ASP A 19 -13.85 30.17 7.26
C ASP A 19 -13.73 28.69 7.69
N ASP A 20 -14.85 27.95 7.65
CA ASP A 20 -14.86 26.49 7.73
C ASP A 20 -14.39 25.85 6.40
N ASN A 21 -13.32 26.38 5.80
CA ASN A 21 -12.67 25.72 4.68
C ASN A 21 -11.69 24.69 5.26
N PRO A 22 -11.96 23.37 5.17
CA PRO A 22 -11.13 22.33 5.78
C PRO A 22 -9.66 22.35 5.32
N GLY A 23 -9.35 23.03 4.21
CA GLY A 23 -7.96 23.23 3.75
C GLY A 23 -7.17 24.32 4.48
N HIS A 24 -7.80 25.18 5.30
CA HIS A 24 -7.10 26.32 5.90
C HIS A 24 -6.05 25.91 6.95
N HIS A 25 -6.29 24.83 7.68
CA HIS A 25 -5.36 24.34 8.70
C HIS A 25 -4.00 23.92 8.11
N LEU A 26 -3.98 23.32 6.91
CA LEU A 26 -2.74 22.91 6.23
C LEU A 26 -1.92 24.10 5.73
N LEU A 27 -2.60 25.18 5.32
CA LEU A 27 -1.92 26.40 4.88
C LEU A 27 -1.11 27.02 6.02
N ILE A 28 -1.62 26.92 7.25
CA ILE A 28 -1.03 27.52 8.46
C ILE A 28 -0.14 26.51 9.21
N PHE A 29 -0.09 25.23 8.78
CA PHE A 29 0.65 24.20 9.49
C PHE A 29 2.13 24.60 9.70
N PRO A 30 2.59 24.66 10.97
CA PRO A 30 3.89 25.24 11.30
C PRO A 30 5.02 24.36 10.78
N GLN A 31 6.08 25.00 10.28
CA GLN A 31 7.30 24.32 9.92
C GLN A 31 8.06 23.92 11.20
N GLN A 32 8.22 22.62 11.40
CA GLN A 32 8.81 22.05 12.62
C GLN A 32 9.38 20.65 12.35
N THR A 33 10.22 20.19 13.27
CA THR A 33 10.65 18.78 13.32
C THR A 33 9.45 17.88 13.60
N ILE A 34 9.37 16.72 12.94
CA ILE A 34 8.31 15.74 13.15
C ILE A 34 8.45 15.15 14.55
N SER A 35 9.65 14.73 14.94
CA SER A 35 9.86 14.07 16.22
C SER A 35 11.33 14.08 16.60
N ARG A 36 11.58 14.03 17.91
CA ARG A 36 12.93 13.85 18.47
C ARG A 36 13.54 12.48 18.14
N LEU A 37 12.71 11.54 17.70
CA LEU A 37 13.12 10.21 17.26
C LEU A 37 13.63 10.19 15.81
N ALA A 38 13.41 11.24 15.02
CA ALA A 38 13.80 11.27 13.61
C ALA A 38 15.28 10.91 13.36
N PRO A 39 16.27 11.39 14.15
CA PRO A 39 17.68 11.00 13.99
C PRO A 39 17.95 9.51 14.26
N PHE A 40 17.05 8.82 14.97
CA PHE A 40 17.15 7.39 15.28
C PHE A 40 16.41 6.50 14.28
N SER A 41 15.97 7.04 13.14
CA SER A 41 15.21 6.31 12.10
C SER A 41 15.85 4.98 11.68
N ALA A 42 17.17 4.96 11.49
CA ALA A 42 17.91 3.75 11.14
C ALA A 42 17.87 2.67 12.25
N LEU A 43 17.84 3.09 13.52
CA LEU A 43 17.67 2.17 14.66
C LEU A 43 16.23 1.64 14.70
N ILE A 44 15.23 2.52 14.51
CA ILE A 44 13.81 2.14 14.52
C ILE A 44 13.53 1.10 13.43
N ILE A 45 13.94 1.36 12.18
CA ILE A 45 13.73 0.40 11.07
C ILE A 45 14.44 -0.94 11.35
N SER A 46 15.64 -0.91 11.94
CA SER A 46 16.37 -2.12 12.31
C SER A 46 15.61 -2.95 13.36
N VAL A 47 15.06 -2.30 14.39
CA VAL A 47 14.23 -2.95 15.41
C VAL A 47 12.98 -3.55 14.77
N VAL A 48 12.29 -2.83 13.87
CA VAL A 48 11.11 -3.37 13.18
C VAL A 48 11.46 -4.58 12.32
N LEU A 49 12.56 -4.54 11.57
CA LEU A 49 13.01 -5.68 10.76
C LEU A 49 13.31 -6.91 11.61
N VAL A 50 13.91 -6.73 12.79
CA VAL A 50 14.11 -7.82 13.77
C VAL A 50 12.76 -8.37 14.24
N VAL A 51 11.79 -7.52 14.56
CA VAL A 51 10.44 -7.94 14.94
C VAL A 51 9.76 -8.73 13.82
N TYR A 52 9.82 -8.26 12.57
CA TYR A 52 9.28 -9.00 11.42
C TYR A 52 9.97 -10.35 11.24
N PHE A 53 11.28 -10.42 11.40
CA PHE A 53 12.00 -11.70 11.37
C PHE A 53 11.52 -12.66 12.46
N LEU A 54 11.38 -12.20 13.70
CA LEU A 54 10.92 -13.02 14.83
C LEU A 54 9.49 -13.52 14.63
N ILE A 55 8.58 -12.63 14.20
CA ILE A 55 7.19 -12.99 13.89
C ILE A 55 7.15 -14.02 12.75
N ARG A 56 7.84 -13.75 11.65
CA ARG A 56 7.94 -14.68 10.52
C ARG A 56 8.37 -16.06 10.97
N PHE A 57 9.54 -16.13 11.60
CA PHE A 57 10.23 -17.39 11.85
C PHE A 57 9.58 -18.17 12.99
N TYR A 58 9.35 -17.55 14.15
CA TYR A 58 8.87 -18.27 15.33
C TYR A 58 7.35 -18.34 15.41
N VAL A 59 6.63 -17.34 14.90
CA VAL A 59 5.16 -17.28 15.05
C VAL A 59 4.45 -17.81 13.80
N LEU A 60 4.82 -17.36 12.60
CA LEU A 60 4.09 -17.69 11.38
C LEU A 60 4.50 -19.04 10.79
N GLU A 61 5.75 -19.19 10.38
CA GLU A 61 6.25 -20.38 9.67
C GLU A 61 6.17 -21.65 10.53
N ASN A 62 6.61 -21.57 11.79
CA ASN A 62 6.76 -22.74 12.66
C ASN A 62 5.56 -23.01 13.59
N PHE A 63 4.53 -22.17 13.58
CA PHE A 63 3.41 -22.32 14.53
C PHE A 63 2.04 -22.00 13.94
N LEU A 64 1.79 -20.74 13.59
CA LEU A 64 0.44 -20.27 13.28
C LEU A 64 -0.05 -20.77 11.92
N LEU A 65 0.75 -20.67 10.85
CA LEU A 65 0.29 -21.01 9.50
C LEU A 65 0.09 -22.51 9.32
N GLU A 66 0.98 -23.33 9.88
CA GLU A 66 0.80 -24.78 9.89
C GLU A 66 -0.47 -25.17 10.65
N ARG A 67 -0.76 -24.52 11.79
CA ARG A 67 -1.94 -24.84 12.59
C ARG A 67 -3.26 -24.34 11.99
N VAL A 68 -3.25 -23.17 11.36
CA VAL A 68 -4.46 -22.54 10.79
C VAL A 68 -4.80 -23.13 9.42
N TYR A 69 -3.81 -23.34 8.55
CA TYR A 69 -4.03 -23.78 7.17
C TYR A 69 -3.72 -25.27 6.94
N GLY A 70 -3.01 -25.93 7.86
CA GLY A 70 -2.75 -27.36 7.81
C GLY A 70 -2.09 -27.80 6.50
N ARG A 71 -2.70 -28.81 5.87
CA ARG A 71 -2.19 -29.41 4.62
C ARG A 71 -2.04 -28.41 3.48
N THR A 72 -2.93 -27.44 3.38
CA THR A 72 -2.88 -26.42 2.33
C THR A 72 -1.56 -25.66 2.38
N TYR A 73 -1.04 -25.36 3.57
CA TYR A 73 0.25 -24.68 3.74
C TYR A 73 1.44 -25.64 3.58
N THR A 74 1.38 -26.83 4.18
CA THR A 74 2.52 -27.78 4.17
C THR A 74 2.80 -28.39 2.80
N GLN A 75 1.81 -28.40 1.89
CA GLN A 75 1.96 -28.92 0.52
C GLN A 75 2.39 -27.87 -0.51
N MET A 76 2.47 -26.59 -0.12
CA MET A 76 2.97 -25.55 -1.02
C MET A 76 4.46 -25.77 -1.31
N ASP A 77 4.85 -25.54 -2.57
CA ASP A 77 6.26 -25.42 -2.92
C ASP A 77 6.90 -24.22 -2.19
N GLU A 78 8.22 -24.24 -2.02
CA GLU A 78 8.93 -23.24 -1.23
C GLU A 78 8.72 -21.80 -1.74
N THR A 79 8.60 -21.62 -3.06
CA THR A 79 8.39 -20.30 -3.67
C THR A 79 7.02 -19.76 -3.30
N THR A 80 5.98 -20.57 -3.50
CA THR A 80 4.60 -20.24 -3.12
C THR A 80 4.50 -20.02 -1.61
N ARG A 81 5.11 -20.89 -0.81
CA ARG A 81 5.06 -20.85 0.66
C ARG A 81 5.64 -19.56 1.21
N ARG A 82 6.83 -19.14 0.74
CA ARG A 82 7.42 -17.84 1.09
C ARG A 82 6.53 -16.68 0.66
N GLY A 83 5.97 -16.75 -0.55
CA GLY A 83 5.01 -15.75 -1.03
C GLY A 83 3.78 -15.61 -0.13
N PHE A 84 3.27 -16.75 0.38
CA PHE A 84 2.12 -16.84 1.28
C PHE A 84 2.42 -16.28 2.68
N VAL A 85 3.58 -16.65 3.27
CA VAL A 85 4.06 -16.08 4.55
C VAL A 85 4.22 -14.57 4.43
N ASN A 86 4.82 -14.08 3.34
CA ASN A 86 5.01 -12.65 3.11
C ASN A 86 3.69 -11.89 3.12
N HIS A 87 2.65 -12.40 2.47
CA HIS A 87 1.34 -11.74 2.46
C HIS A 87 0.71 -11.64 3.85
N HIS A 88 0.95 -12.60 4.75
CA HIS A 88 0.49 -12.51 6.13
C HIS A 88 1.27 -11.45 6.91
N ILE A 89 2.58 -11.36 6.71
CA ILE A 89 3.42 -10.34 7.36
C ILE A 89 2.99 -8.95 6.87
N ALA A 90 2.91 -8.75 5.56
CA ALA A 90 2.51 -7.49 4.95
C ALA A 90 1.10 -7.07 5.39
N GLY A 91 0.14 -7.99 5.35
CA GLY A 91 -1.23 -7.73 5.82
C GLY A 91 -1.30 -7.40 7.31
N THR A 92 -0.57 -8.14 8.16
CA THR A 92 -0.53 -7.91 9.62
C THR A 92 0.16 -6.58 9.96
N ALA A 93 1.25 -6.25 9.27
CA ALA A 93 1.94 -4.96 9.40
C ALA A 93 1.01 -3.81 9.05
N LYS A 94 0.31 -3.89 7.90
CA LYS A 94 -0.67 -2.89 7.45
C LYS A 94 -1.80 -2.68 8.47
N ILE A 95 -2.37 -3.76 9.02
CA ILE A 95 -3.38 -3.67 10.10
C ILE A 95 -2.79 -2.99 11.35
N SER A 96 -1.60 -3.40 11.77
CA SER A 96 -0.95 -2.85 12.98
C SER A 96 -0.67 -1.35 12.82
N ILE A 97 -0.18 -0.94 11.65
CA ILE A 97 0.05 0.48 11.33
C ILE A 97 -1.27 1.24 11.36
N LEU A 98 -2.33 0.72 10.74
CA LEU A 98 -3.63 1.39 10.73
C LEU A 98 -4.15 1.62 12.16
N VAL A 99 -4.05 0.61 13.03
CA VAL A 99 -4.49 0.72 14.43
C VAL A 99 -3.65 1.74 15.21
N ILE A 100 -2.33 1.70 15.08
CA ILE A 100 -1.40 2.56 15.82
C ILE A 100 -1.47 4.02 15.32
N ALA A 101 -1.54 4.21 14.00
CA ALA A 101 -1.41 5.51 13.37
C ALA A 101 -2.75 6.21 13.14
N ALA A 102 -3.90 5.53 13.19
CA ALA A 102 -5.19 6.16 12.88
C ALA A 102 -5.47 7.41 13.70
N TYR A 103 -5.32 7.33 15.03
CA TYR A 103 -5.55 8.47 15.92
C TYR A 103 -4.63 9.68 15.64
N PRO A 104 -3.29 9.55 15.65
CA PRO A 104 -2.40 10.68 15.40
C PRO A 104 -2.49 11.17 13.95
N PHE A 105 -2.71 10.28 12.98
CA PHE A 105 -2.89 10.66 11.58
C PHE A 105 -4.10 11.56 11.41
N VAL A 106 -5.28 11.14 11.89
CA VAL A 106 -6.51 11.91 11.72
C VAL A 106 -6.40 13.29 12.37
N LEU A 107 -5.89 13.36 13.60
CA LEU A 107 -5.81 14.64 14.31
C LEU A 107 -4.75 15.59 13.73
N VAL A 108 -3.66 15.08 13.18
CA VAL A 108 -2.60 15.92 12.59
C VAL A 108 -2.92 16.35 11.17
N VAL A 109 -3.55 15.49 10.37
CA VAL A 109 -3.81 15.73 8.94
C VAL A 109 -5.16 16.39 8.68
N PHE A 110 -6.14 16.21 9.57
CA PHE A 110 -7.50 16.74 9.40
C PHE A 110 -8.03 17.50 10.62
N GLY A 111 -7.28 17.53 11.73
CA GLY A 111 -7.67 18.19 12.96
C GLY A 111 -6.73 19.33 13.34
N ASP A 112 -6.88 19.80 14.57
CA ASP A 112 -6.11 20.93 15.11
C ASP A 112 -4.78 20.53 15.76
N ALA A 113 -4.41 19.24 15.70
CA ALA A 113 -3.18 18.76 16.31
C ALA A 113 -1.97 18.99 15.39
N ASN A 114 -0.78 18.97 15.99
CA ASN A 114 0.48 19.01 15.26
C ASN A 114 1.41 17.89 15.75
N PHE A 115 2.60 17.77 15.15
CA PHE A 115 3.51 16.67 15.47
C PHE A 115 3.99 16.64 16.94
N HIS A 116 3.96 17.78 17.64
CA HIS A 116 4.35 17.91 19.04
C HIS A 116 3.17 17.87 20.03
N SER A 117 1.94 17.69 19.54
CA SER A 117 0.77 17.42 20.40
C SER A 117 0.95 16.12 21.18
N ALA A 118 0.41 16.07 22.40
CA ALA A 118 0.48 14.90 23.28
C ALA A 118 -0.32 13.72 22.70
N PHE A 119 0.27 12.54 22.63
CA PHE A 119 -0.43 11.33 22.17
C PHE A 119 -1.30 10.76 23.28
N ALA A 120 -2.62 10.78 23.11
CA ALA A 120 -3.59 10.22 24.07
C ALA A 120 -3.40 10.73 25.50
N GLY A 121 -3.06 12.02 25.66
CA GLY A 121 -2.79 12.65 26.96
C GLY A 121 -1.43 12.33 27.58
N SER A 122 -0.52 11.68 26.85
CA SER A 122 0.84 11.39 27.33
C SER A 122 1.68 12.65 27.47
N ASP A 123 2.39 12.79 28.60
CA ASP A 123 3.36 13.86 28.82
C ASP A 123 4.66 13.67 28.02
N VAL A 124 4.98 12.42 27.69
CA VAL A 124 6.26 12.03 27.08
C VAL A 124 6.11 11.79 25.58
N VAL A 125 5.09 11.06 25.16
CA VAL A 125 4.91 10.59 23.78
C VAL A 125 4.12 11.60 22.97
N ARG A 126 4.62 11.96 21.79
CA ARG A 126 4.00 12.93 20.88
C ARG A 126 3.42 12.25 19.64
N MET A 127 2.49 12.92 18.96
CA MET A 127 1.87 12.39 17.73
C MET A 127 2.92 12.04 16.67
N GLY A 128 3.93 12.90 16.49
CA GLY A 128 5.01 12.67 15.54
C GLY A 128 5.89 11.46 15.86
N ASP A 129 6.06 11.11 17.15
CA ASP A 129 6.82 9.92 17.55
C ASP A 129 6.13 8.66 17.02
N ILE A 130 4.81 8.57 17.18
CA ILE A 130 4.00 7.45 16.71
C ILE A 130 3.98 7.39 15.17
N LEU A 131 3.84 8.55 14.51
CA LEU A 131 3.81 8.63 13.05
C LEU A 131 5.16 8.25 12.42
N ILE A 132 6.30 8.60 13.02
CA ILE A 132 7.61 8.12 12.55
C ILE A 132 7.74 6.62 12.71
N VAL A 133 7.33 6.05 13.86
CA VAL A 133 7.38 4.60 14.06
C VAL A 133 6.51 3.89 13.03
N ALA A 134 5.29 4.36 12.80
CA ALA A 134 4.38 3.84 11.78
C ALA A 134 4.97 3.93 10.36
N ALA A 135 5.58 5.06 9.98
CA ALA A 135 6.24 5.23 8.70
C ALA A 135 7.42 4.26 8.53
N GLN A 136 8.26 4.10 9.56
CA GLN A 136 9.35 3.13 9.55
C GLN A 136 8.85 1.67 9.52
N MET A 137 7.68 1.38 10.11
CA MET A 137 7.05 0.07 9.98
C MET A 137 6.64 -0.25 8.54
N LEU A 138 6.09 0.74 7.84
CA LEU A 138 5.72 0.60 6.42
C LEU A 138 6.98 0.40 5.56
N ILE A 139 8.01 1.23 5.75
CA ILE A 139 9.27 1.13 5.00
C ILE A 139 9.98 -0.21 5.27
N ALA A 140 10.05 -0.64 6.53
CA ALA A 140 10.60 -1.95 6.90
C ALA A 140 9.85 -3.10 6.22
N MET A 141 8.54 -2.97 6.02
CA MET A 141 7.73 -4.02 5.40
C MET A 141 8.09 -4.17 3.92
N TYR A 142 8.27 -3.06 3.20
CA TYR A 142 8.75 -3.09 1.82
C TYR A 142 10.18 -3.60 1.68
N VAL A 143 11.09 -3.21 2.58
CA VAL A 143 12.45 -3.77 2.62
C VAL A 143 12.40 -5.28 2.84
N PHE A 144 11.61 -5.72 3.82
CA PHE A 144 11.44 -7.14 4.12
C PHE A 144 10.87 -7.90 2.92
N GLU A 145 9.85 -7.38 2.25
CA GLU A 145 9.25 -8.00 1.08
C GLU A 145 10.26 -8.17 -0.07
N LEU A 146 11.08 -7.15 -0.34
CA LEU A 146 12.11 -7.18 -1.38
C LEU A 146 13.17 -8.28 -1.15
N PHE A 147 13.58 -8.51 0.10
CA PHE A 147 14.56 -9.54 0.43
C PHE A 147 13.95 -10.92 0.60
N TYR A 148 12.72 -11.00 1.10
CA TYR A 148 12.11 -12.28 1.46
C TYR A 148 11.39 -12.94 0.30
N ARG A 149 10.82 -12.19 -0.65
CA ARG A 149 10.17 -12.81 -1.81
C ARG A 149 11.17 -13.27 -2.87
N PRO A 150 11.07 -14.52 -3.33
CA PRO A 150 11.97 -15.05 -4.37
C PRO A 150 11.72 -14.45 -5.76
N LYS A 151 10.49 -13.98 -6.02
CA LYS A 151 10.08 -13.37 -7.29
C LYS A 151 9.15 -12.19 -7.01
N ILE A 152 9.48 -11.04 -7.58
CA ILE A 152 8.69 -9.81 -7.52
C ILE A 152 8.66 -9.21 -8.92
N SER A 153 7.50 -8.68 -9.32
CA SER A 153 7.37 -7.99 -10.60
C SER A 153 8.27 -6.74 -10.65
N PRO A 154 8.88 -6.39 -11.79
CA PRO A 154 9.69 -5.18 -11.88
C PRO A 154 8.94 -3.90 -11.50
N VAL A 155 7.64 -3.84 -11.79
CA VAL A 155 6.77 -2.72 -11.42
C VAL A 155 6.62 -2.62 -9.90
N SER A 156 6.39 -3.75 -9.22
CA SER A 156 6.30 -3.80 -7.75
C SER A 156 7.65 -3.55 -7.09
N VAL A 157 8.76 -4.04 -7.66
CA VAL A 157 10.12 -3.69 -7.20
C VAL A 157 10.33 -2.18 -7.28
N GLY A 158 10.01 -1.55 -8.42
CA GLY A 158 10.12 -0.11 -8.60
C GLY A 158 9.26 0.67 -7.60
N HIS A 159 8.01 0.23 -7.39
CA HIS A 159 7.11 0.82 -6.39
C HIS A 159 7.69 0.71 -4.98
N HIS A 160 8.11 -0.48 -4.53
CA HIS A 160 8.67 -0.68 -3.18
C HIS A 160 9.94 0.14 -2.96
N ILE A 161 10.87 0.12 -3.93
CA ILE A 161 12.11 0.92 -3.87
C ILE A 161 11.76 2.41 -3.80
N GLY A 162 10.84 2.87 -4.64
CA GLY A 162 10.35 4.25 -4.62
C GLY A 162 9.80 4.63 -3.24
N THR A 163 8.92 3.80 -2.67
CA THR A 163 8.30 4.06 -1.36
C THR A 163 9.34 4.15 -0.25
N ILE A 164 10.35 3.26 -0.28
CA ILE A 164 11.47 3.29 0.66
C ILE A 164 12.25 4.60 0.54
N PHE A 165 12.64 5.01 -0.67
CA PHE A 165 13.42 6.23 -0.89
C PHE A 165 12.65 7.50 -0.52
N ILE A 166 11.39 7.62 -0.95
CA ILE A 166 10.54 8.78 -0.66
C ILE A 166 10.30 8.88 0.85
N GLY A 167 9.94 7.78 1.50
CA GLY A 167 9.70 7.76 2.95
C GLY A 167 10.95 8.11 3.77
N GLN A 168 12.11 7.55 3.42
CA GLN A 168 13.36 7.89 4.12
C GLN A 168 13.81 9.33 3.82
N ALA A 169 13.65 9.81 2.58
CA ALA A 169 13.99 11.18 2.21
C ALA A 169 13.11 12.19 2.97
N ALA A 170 11.80 11.96 3.05
CA ALA A 170 10.88 12.83 3.78
C ALA A 170 11.26 12.96 5.27
N ILE A 171 11.71 11.87 5.89
CA ILE A 171 12.20 11.90 7.28
C ILE A 171 13.55 12.62 7.36
N ALA A 172 14.48 12.33 6.45
CA ALA A 172 15.82 12.91 6.46
C ALA A 172 15.81 14.44 6.26
N ILE A 173 15.04 14.92 5.28
CA ILE A 173 14.85 16.35 5.00
C ILE A 173 14.28 17.07 6.21
N ASN A 174 13.44 16.40 7.00
CA ASN A 174 12.84 17.01 8.19
C ASN A 174 13.81 17.13 9.38
N ILE A 175 14.94 16.41 9.40
CA ILE A 175 15.95 16.53 10.46
C ILE A 175 16.59 17.92 10.45
N ASP A 176 16.89 18.47 9.27
CA ASP A 176 17.41 19.83 9.10
C ASP A 176 16.34 20.78 8.53
N PHE A 177 15.25 20.93 9.30
CA PHE A 177 14.11 21.76 8.89
C PHE A 177 14.47 23.23 8.69
N LEU A 178 15.60 23.72 9.21
CA LEU A 178 16.05 25.10 8.99
C LEU A 178 16.64 25.29 7.59
N ALA A 179 17.29 24.26 7.06
CA ALA A 179 17.77 24.26 5.68
C ALA A 179 16.62 24.07 4.68
N GLU A 180 15.63 23.23 5.00
CA GLU A 180 14.62 22.77 4.05
C GLU A 180 13.19 23.19 4.43
N ARG A 181 12.64 24.17 3.70
CA ARG A 181 11.32 24.76 3.97
C ARG A 181 10.13 23.81 3.76
N ASP A 182 10.33 22.76 2.97
CA ASP A 182 9.27 21.86 2.54
C ASP A 182 9.14 20.60 3.41
N GLY A 183 10.10 20.33 4.31
CA GLY A 183 10.21 19.02 4.97
C GLY A 183 8.98 18.60 5.79
N THR A 184 8.32 19.53 6.47
CA THR A 184 7.09 19.25 7.23
C THR A 184 5.94 18.87 6.31
N ILE A 185 5.78 19.59 5.18
CA ILE A 185 4.68 19.39 4.24
C ILE A 185 4.89 18.10 3.46
N GLU A 186 6.12 17.84 3.03
CA GLU A 186 6.49 16.61 2.33
C GLU A 186 6.19 15.38 3.19
N PHE A 187 6.50 15.43 4.48
CA PHE A 187 6.15 14.35 5.39
C PHE A 187 4.63 14.19 5.56
N LEU A 188 3.86 15.27 5.65
CA LEU A 188 2.38 15.21 5.68
C LEU A 188 1.81 14.57 4.41
N LEU A 189 2.31 14.95 3.23
CA LEU A 189 1.93 14.31 1.97
C LEU A 189 2.28 12.83 1.98
N CYS A 190 3.47 12.45 2.45
CA CYS A 190 3.87 11.05 2.58
C CYS A 190 2.97 10.26 3.55
N LEU A 191 2.47 10.88 4.62
CA LEU A 191 1.51 10.22 5.51
C LEU A 191 0.16 9.95 4.82
N VAL A 192 -0.36 10.93 4.07
CA VAL A 192 -1.60 10.74 3.29
C VAL A 192 -1.40 9.66 2.24
N TRP A 193 -0.27 9.69 1.55
CA TRP A 193 0.09 8.67 0.57
C TRP A 193 0.16 7.28 1.20
N GLY A 194 0.91 7.15 2.29
CA GLY A 194 1.04 5.89 3.04
C GLY A 194 -0.30 5.37 3.57
N ALA A 195 -1.22 6.25 3.95
CA ALA A 195 -2.56 5.83 4.38
C ALA A 195 -3.36 5.21 3.24
N PHE A 196 -3.36 5.84 2.05
CA PHE A 196 -4.03 5.28 0.87
C PHE A 196 -3.38 3.99 0.38
N ASP A 197 -2.06 3.93 0.41
CA ASP A 197 -1.28 2.74 0.08
C ASP A 197 -1.67 1.56 1.00
N ILE A 198 -1.69 1.77 2.33
CA ILE A 198 -2.12 0.76 3.30
C ILE A 198 -3.54 0.27 3.00
N ILE A 199 -4.49 1.18 2.78
CA ILE A 199 -5.90 0.83 2.55
C ILE A 199 -6.09 0.09 1.22
N SER A 200 -5.52 0.63 0.14
CA SER A 200 -5.73 0.12 -1.22
C SER A 200 -4.96 -1.18 -1.46
N GLU A 201 -3.77 -1.35 -0.90
CA GLU A 201 -2.97 -2.56 -1.06
C GLU A 201 -3.26 -3.66 -0.04
N PHE A 202 -4.02 -3.38 1.02
CA PHE A 202 -4.39 -4.41 2.00
C PHE A 202 -5.24 -5.53 1.36
N LEU A 203 -6.28 -5.18 0.60
CA LEU A 203 -7.16 -6.17 -0.03
C LEU A 203 -6.44 -7.08 -1.01
N PRO A 204 -5.53 -6.60 -1.88
CA PRO A 204 -4.65 -7.44 -2.68
C PRO A 204 -3.98 -8.58 -1.91
N HIS A 205 -3.41 -8.32 -0.73
CA HIS A 205 -2.79 -9.37 0.08
C HIS A 205 -3.80 -10.42 0.54
N VAL A 206 -4.96 -9.98 1.03
CA VAL A 206 -6.05 -10.88 1.44
C VAL A 206 -6.52 -11.74 0.26
N SER A 207 -6.67 -11.14 -0.91
CA SER A 207 -7.12 -11.83 -2.12
C SER A 207 -6.15 -12.91 -2.60
N ILE A 208 -4.84 -12.68 -2.52
CA ILE A 208 -3.86 -13.71 -2.85
C ILE A 208 -3.84 -14.83 -1.78
N ILE A 209 -4.02 -14.51 -0.50
CA ILE A 209 -4.16 -15.54 0.55
C ILE A 209 -5.39 -16.42 0.23
N LEU A 210 -6.55 -15.80 -0.02
CA LEU A 210 -7.78 -16.52 -0.37
C LEU A 210 -7.64 -17.34 -1.66
N TYR A 211 -6.91 -16.83 -2.65
CA TYR A 211 -6.58 -17.55 -3.88
C TYR A 211 -5.84 -18.86 -3.63
N ARG A 212 -4.89 -18.86 -2.68
CA ARG A 212 -4.12 -20.05 -2.33
C ARG A 212 -4.90 -21.01 -1.42
N VAL A 213 -5.82 -20.50 -0.61
CA VAL A 213 -6.65 -21.31 0.31
C VAL A 213 -7.81 -22.01 -0.42
N TYR A 214 -8.42 -21.35 -1.42
CA TYR A 214 -9.61 -21.85 -2.11
C TYR A 214 -9.40 -22.02 -3.63
N PRO A 215 -8.40 -22.79 -4.09
CA PRO A 215 -7.99 -22.82 -5.49
C PRO A 215 -9.08 -23.30 -6.46
N SER A 216 -9.98 -24.18 -6.01
CA SER A 216 -11.10 -24.75 -6.80
C SER A 216 -12.39 -23.93 -6.73
N SER A 217 -12.48 -22.92 -5.87
CA SER A 217 -13.71 -22.15 -5.68
C SER A 217 -13.80 -20.99 -6.67
N HIS A 218 -13.85 -21.29 -7.97
CA HIS A 218 -13.73 -20.29 -9.04
C HIS A 218 -14.78 -19.17 -8.96
N VAL A 219 -16.03 -19.49 -8.57
CA VAL A 219 -17.11 -18.50 -8.40
C VAL A 219 -16.79 -17.51 -7.28
N PHE A 220 -16.23 -18.00 -6.16
CA PHE A 220 -15.82 -17.17 -5.03
C PHE A 220 -14.62 -16.30 -5.42
N LEU A 221 -13.57 -16.90 -5.97
CA LEU A 221 -12.35 -16.20 -6.40
C LEU A 221 -12.63 -15.12 -7.45
N ARG A 222 -13.56 -15.38 -8.38
CA ARG A 222 -14.04 -14.39 -9.34
C ARG A 222 -14.58 -13.14 -8.63
N LYS A 223 -15.43 -13.31 -7.60
CA LYS A 223 -15.98 -12.18 -6.84
C LYS A 223 -14.88 -11.44 -6.08
N VAL A 224 -13.97 -12.17 -5.43
CA VAL A 224 -12.84 -11.61 -4.67
C VAL A 224 -11.95 -10.74 -5.56
N PHE A 225 -11.55 -11.24 -6.74
CA PHE A 225 -10.70 -10.47 -7.66
C PHE A 225 -11.41 -9.27 -8.29
N LEU A 226 -12.72 -9.39 -8.57
CA LEU A 226 -13.50 -8.24 -9.04
C LEU A 226 -13.58 -7.15 -7.98
N VAL A 227 -13.90 -7.51 -6.73
CA VAL A 227 -13.94 -6.56 -5.61
C VAL A 227 -12.57 -5.91 -5.42
N SER A 228 -11.50 -6.71 -5.44
CA SER A 228 -10.13 -6.19 -5.32
C SER A 228 -9.80 -5.19 -6.42
N CYS A 229 -10.09 -5.53 -7.69
CA CYS A 229 -9.86 -4.65 -8.83
C CYS A 229 -10.63 -3.32 -8.70
N ILE A 230 -11.90 -3.37 -8.27
CA ILE A 230 -12.72 -2.16 -8.10
C ILE A 230 -12.16 -1.33 -6.95
N THR A 231 -11.91 -1.94 -5.79
CA THR A 231 -11.42 -1.21 -4.62
C THR A 231 -10.03 -0.61 -4.83
N THR A 232 -9.10 -1.32 -5.49
CA THR A 232 -7.77 -0.77 -5.80
C THR A 232 -7.86 0.37 -6.79
N LEU A 233 -8.70 0.26 -7.82
CA LEU A 233 -8.91 1.32 -8.81
C LEU A 233 -9.57 2.56 -8.17
N THR A 234 -10.64 2.36 -7.39
CA THR A 234 -11.29 3.44 -6.65
C THR A 234 -10.33 4.08 -5.64
N GLY A 235 -9.54 3.28 -4.93
CA GLY A 235 -8.49 3.75 -4.02
C GLY A 235 -7.47 4.64 -4.72
N THR A 236 -6.96 4.21 -5.88
CA THR A 236 -6.00 4.98 -6.70
C THR A 236 -6.58 6.33 -7.16
N ILE A 237 -7.87 6.33 -7.56
CA ILE A 237 -8.57 7.56 -7.98
C ILE A 237 -8.73 8.51 -6.77
N LEU A 238 -9.22 8.01 -5.63
CA LEU A 238 -9.40 8.81 -4.43
C LEU A 238 -8.08 9.36 -3.90
N GLU A 239 -7.04 8.54 -3.87
CA GLU A 239 -5.67 8.95 -3.55
C GLU A 239 -5.22 10.08 -4.46
N THR A 240 -5.38 9.93 -5.77
CA THR A 240 -4.99 10.97 -6.74
C THR A 240 -5.75 12.27 -6.50
N LEU A 241 -7.06 12.21 -6.28
CA LEU A 241 -7.87 13.40 -6.01
C LEU A 241 -7.43 14.10 -4.72
N VAL A 242 -7.27 13.37 -3.63
CA VAL A 242 -6.89 13.93 -2.33
C VAL A 242 -5.46 14.46 -2.38
N THR A 243 -4.50 13.68 -2.87
CA THR A 243 -3.09 14.08 -2.95
C THR A 243 -2.93 15.31 -3.86
N MET A 244 -3.57 15.36 -5.03
CA MET A 244 -3.48 16.52 -5.92
C MET A 244 -4.22 17.74 -5.39
N TYR A 245 -5.33 17.54 -4.67
CA TYR A 245 -5.99 18.61 -3.94
C TYR A 245 -5.04 19.21 -2.89
N LEU A 246 -4.47 18.38 -2.00
CA LEU A 246 -3.55 18.83 -0.96
C LEU A 246 -2.30 19.51 -1.54
N PHE A 247 -1.69 18.90 -2.55
CA PHE A 247 -0.54 19.45 -3.25
C PHE A 247 -0.85 20.80 -3.90
N GLY A 248 -1.99 20.92 -4.58
CA GLY A 248 -2.46 22.15 -5.20
C GLY A 248 -2.80 23.25 -4.19
N SER A 249 -3.44 22.91 -3.07
CA SER A 249 -3.71 23.85 -1.98
C SER A 249 -2.42 24.43 -1.40
N LEU A 250 -1.34 23.64 -1.37
CA LEU A 250 -0.04 24.03 -0.84
C LEU A 250 0.92 24.61 -1.90
N TRP A 251 0.44 24.85 -3.13
CA TRP A 251 1.24 25.28 -4.29
C TRP A 251 2.17 26.47 -4.03
N ALA A 252 1.73 27.46 -3.24
CA ALA A 252 2.53 28.64 -2.95
C ALA A 252 3.72 28.36 -2.02
N ARG A 253 3.66 27.30 -1.20
CA ARG A 253 4.69 26.95 -0.21
C ARG A 253 5.82 26.12 -0.82
N TRP A 254 5.51 25.25 -1.77
CA TRP A 254 6.49 24.36 -2.40
C TRP A 254 7.61 25.11 -3.11
N THR A 255 8.84 24.67 -2.89
CA THR A 255 9.96 25.00 -3.76
C THR A 255 9.75 24.45 -5.17
N VAL A 256 10.48 25.00 -6.14
CA VAL A 256 10.38 24.59 -7.55
C VAL A 256 10.75 23.12 -7.74
N ALA A 257 11.69 22.59 -6.96
CA ALA A 257 12.08 21.18 -7.01
C ALA A 257 10.86 20.27 -6.75
N PHE A 258 10.17 20.44 -5.62
CA PHE A 258 8.98 19.65 -5.26
C PHE A 258 7.79 19.88 -6.21
N LYS A 259 7.66 21.08 -6.79
CA LYS A 259 6.65 21.35 -7.83
C LYS A 259 6.81 20.45 -9.06
N ILE A 260 8.03 20.01 -9.34
CA ILE A 260 8.36 19.17 -10.50
C ILE A 260 8.40 17.70 -10.08
N THR A 261 9.11 17.37 -9.00
CA THR A 261 9.34 15.97 -8.61
C THR A 261 8.07 15.30 -8.10
N THR A 262 7.26 15.96 -7.28
CA THR A 262 6.09 15.35 -6.65
C THR A 262 5.05 14.89 -7.68
N PRO A 263 4.64 15.69 -8.69
CA PRO A 263 3.72 15.22 -9.73
C PRO A 263 4.28 14.06 -10.58
N ILE A 264 5.59 14.09 -10.89
CA ILE A 264 6.23 13.00 -11.65
C ILE A 264 6.18 11.70 -10.85
N LEU A 265 6.56 11.74 -9.57
CA LEU A 265 6.52 10.59 -8.67
C LEU A 265 5.08 10.06 -8.54
N HIS A 266 4.09 10.96 -8.38
CA HIS A 266 2.68 10.57 -8.31
C HIS A 266 2.21 9.82 -9.55
N VAL A 267 2.55 10.32 -10.75
CA VAL A 267 2.17 9.64 -12.01
C VAL A 267 2.79 8.24 -12.11
N VAL A 268 4.06 8.09 -11.74
CA VAL A 268 4.76 6.79 -11.76
C VAL A 268 4.09 5.79 -10.83
N PHE A 269 3.74 6.22 -9.62
CA PHE A 269 3.11 5.37 -8.61
C PHE A 269 1.66 5.05 -8.95
N ALA A 270 0.88 6.03 -9.40
CA ALA A 270 -0.48 5.79 -9.88
C ALA A 270 -0.48 4.78 -11.04
N ALA A 271 0.51 4.84 -11.94
CA ALA A 271 0.68 3.84 -12.99
C ALA A 271 0.98 2.44 -12.42
N ALA A 272 1.83 2.34 -11.39
CA ALA A 272 2.11 1.07 -10.71
C ALA A 272 0.86 0.49 -10.01
N GLN A 273 0.05 1.32 -9.35
CA GLN A 273 -1.20 0.90 -8.73
C GLN A 273 -2.27 0.49 -9.76
N MET A 274 -2.37 1.22 -10.87
CA MET A 274 -3.22 0.84 -12.01
C MET A 274 -2.79 -0.50 -12.61
N TRP A 275 -1.49 -0.78 -12.70
CA TRP A 275 -0.98 -2.09 -13.10
C TRP A 275 -1.43 -3.20 -12.14
N GLY A 276 -1.42 -2.94 -10.83
CA GLY A 276 -2.01 -3.85 -9.83
C GLY A 276 -3.49 -4.15 -10.09
N SER A 277 -4.28 -3.10 -10.33
CA SER A 277 -5.72 -3.22 -10.66
C SER A 277 -5.94 -4.03 -11.94
N TRP A 278 -5.12 -3.80 -12.98
CA TRP A 278 -5.15 -4.57 -14.21
C TRP A 278 -4.88 -6.06 -13.98
N ASN A 279 -3.89 -6.40 -13.14
CA ASN A 279 -3.60 -7.80 -12.81
C ASN A 279 -4.81 -8.50 -12.16
N PHE A 280 -5.50 -7.83 -11.22
CA PHE A 280 -6.73 -8.39 -10.63
C PHE A 280 -7.86 -8.56 -11.63
N TYR A 281 -8.02 -7.63 -12.57
CA TYR A 281 -8.97 -7.79 -13.67
C TYR A 281 -8.64 -9.02 -14.53
N MET A 282 -7.35 -9.24 -14.85
CA MET A 282 -6.91 -10.42 -15.59
C MET A 282 -7.16 -11.72 -14.82
N MET A 283 -6.93 -11.73 -13.50
CA MET A 283 -7.27 -12.87 -12.64
C MET A 283 -8.78 -13.13 -12.60
N TYR A 284 -9.61 -12.08 -12.53
CA TYR A 284 -11.07 -12.17 -12.63
C TYR A 284 -11.51 -12.81 -13.96
N GLN A 285 -10.94 -12.38 -15.08
CA GLN A 285 -11.24 -12.96 -16.40
C GLN A 285 -10.79 -14.41 -16.50
N LYS A 286 -9.64 -14.77 -15.91
CA LYS A 286 -9.20 -16.17 -15.81
C LYS A 286 -10.23 -17.03 -15.08
N GLN A 287 -10.71 -16.59 -13.91
CA GLN A 287 -11.73 -17.35 -13.16
C GLN A 287 -13.04 -17.50 -13.95
N LYS A 288 -13.45 -16.48 -14.74
CA LYS A 288 -14.61 -16.60 -15.64
C LYS A 288 -14.44 -17.69 -16.69
N ARG A 289 -13.24 -17.83 -17.26
CA ARG A 289 -12.94 -18.86 -18.27
C ARG A 289 -12.99 -20.26 -17.68
N LEU A 290 -12.44 -20.46 -16.48
CA LEU A 290 -12.48 -21.75 -15.77
C LEU A 290 -13.92 -22.19 -15.48
N ILE A 291 -14.77 -21.28 -14.97
CA ILE A 291 -16.19 -21.56 -14.75
C ILE A 291 -16.90 -21.97 -16.06
N ALA A 292 -16.58 -21.29 -17.17
CA ALA A 292 -17.18 -21.61 -18.47
C ALA A 292 -16.71 -22.96 -19.04
N GLN A 293 -15.51 -23.42 -18.67
CA GLN A 293 -14.99 -24.74 -19.05
C GLN A 293 -15.65 -25.86 -18.23
N GLU A 294 -15.78 -25.67 -16.90
CA GLU A 294 -16.48 -26.62 -16.03
C GLU A 294 -17.98 -26.75 -16.36
N ALA A 295 -18.60 -25.67 -16.83
CA ALA A 295 -20.01 -25.65 -17.19
C ALA A 295 -20.34 -26.26 -18.55
N ARG A 296 -19.36 -26.72 -19.34
CA ARG A 296 -19.59 -27.46 -20.59
C ARG A 296 -19.69 -28.95 -20.26
N PRO A 297 -20.90 -29.54 -20.16
CA PRO A 297 -21.03 -30.97 -19.95
C PRO A 297 -20.89 -31.64 -21.32
N GLY A 298 -19.81 -32.39 -21.58
CA GLY A 298 -19.86 -33.36 -22.69
C GLY A 298 -18.61 -33.72 -23.50
N ASP A 299 -17.46 -33.08 -23.37
CA ASP A 299 -16.31 -33.44 -24.24
C ASP A 299 -15.42 -34.56 -23.67
N ALA A 300 -15.94 -35.38 -22.73
CA ALA A 300 -15.20 -36.47 -22.09
C ALA A 300 -15.86 -37.88 -22.22
N GLU A 301 -16.82 -38.06 -23.14
CA GLU A 301 -17.19 -39.40 -23.64
C GLU A 301 -17.54 -39.34 -25.15
N CYS A 302 -16.54 -39.08 -25.98
CA CYS A 302 -16.53 -39.58 -27.36
C CYS A 302 -15.12 -40.10 -27.67
N GLY A 303 -14.74 -41.15 -26.95
CA GLY A 303 -13.62 -42.00 -27.30
C GLY A 303 -14.06 -43.05 -28.32
N LEU A 304 -13.16 -43.29 -29.28
CA LEU A 304 -13.10 -44.42 -30.23
C LEU A 304 -13.88 -44.26 -31.55
N GLU A 305 -13.22 -43.63 -32.52
CA GLU A 305 -12.69 -44.41 -33.65
C GLU A 305 -11.49 -43.67 -34.28
N ALA A 306 -10.34 -44.36 -34.31
CA ALA A 306 -9.17 -43.90 -35.03
C ALA A 306 -9.22 -44.40 -36.47
N PRO A 307 -9.05 -43.52 -37.47
CA PRO A 307 -8.44 -43.92 -38.73
C PRO A 307 -7.00 -43.39 -38.79
N SER A 308 -6.11 -44.35 -38.95
CA SER A 308 -4.69 -44.21 -39.25
C SER A 308 -4.38 -43.37 -40.51
N ALA A 309 -3.30 -42.59 -40.40
CA ALA A 309 -2.34 -42.15 -41.44
C ALA A 309 -2.71 -40.99 -42.39
N PRO A 310 -1.74 -40.35 -43.10
CA PRO A 310 -0.31 -40.17 -42.84
C PRO A 310 0.14 -38.68 -42.84
N LYS A 311 1.35 -38.44 -42.30
CA LYS A 311 2.10 -37.17 -42.37
C LYS A 311 2.22 -36.63 -43.80
N LYS A 312 1.94 -35.34 -43.99
CA LYS A 312 2.59 -34.51 -45.01
C LYS A 312 3.05 -33.18 -44.44
N ALA A 313 4.28 -32.85 -44.83
CA ALA A 313 5.02 -31.66 -44.51
C ALA A 313 4.32 -30.39 -45.01
N GLY A 314 4.38 -29.33 -44.19
CA GLY A 314 3.76 -28.05 -44.46
C GLY A 314 4.02 -27.09 -43.30
N GLN A 315 5.28 -26.71 -43.17
CA GLN A 315 5.78 -25.66 -42.30
C GLN A 315 4.99 -24.36 -42.54
N VAL A 316 4.23 -23.92 -41.54
CA VAL A 316 3.75 -22.54 -41.44
C VAL A 316 4.21 -22.03 -40.09
N ASP A 317 5.18 -21.14 -40.17
CA ASP A 317 5.80 -20.43 -39.06
C ASP A 317 4.78 -19.44 -38.49
N VAL A 318 4.34 -19.67 -37.26
CA VAL A 318 3.48 -18.75 -36.50
C VAL A 318 4.36 -18.08 -35.46
N SER A 319 5.33 -17.31 -35.95
CA SER A 319 6.15 -16.41 -35.16
C SER A 319 5.58 -14.98 -35.19
N GLU A 320 4.27 -14.78 -35.04
CA GLU A 320 3.71 -13.42 -35.03
C GLU A 320 2.31 -13.31 -34.42
N ILE A 321 2.15 -13.61 -33.11
CA ILE A 321 1.01 -13.09 -32.34
C ILE A 321 1.46 -12.67 -30.92
N ALA A 322 1.57 -11.35 -30.75
CA ALA A 322 1.54 -10.55 -29.52
C ALA A 322 2.63 -10.75 -28.43
N PRO A 323 3.64 -9.85 -28.36
CA PRO A 323 4.47 -9.70 -27.17
C PRO A 323 3.67 -8.96 -26.10
N GLY A 324 3.21 -9.66 -25.05
CA GLY A 324 2.60 -8.97 -23.90
C GLY A 324 1.85 -9.81 -22.87
N SER A 325 1.47 -11.07 -23.14
CA SER A 325 0.63 -11.84 -22.20
C SER A 325 1.40 -12.48 -21.03
N ASN A 326 2.73 -12.61 -21.12
CA ASN A 326 3.54 -13.28 -20.09
C ASN A 326 3.94 -12.36 -18.91
N ALA A 327 3.81 -11.04 -19.03
CA ALA A 327 4.18 -10.11 -17.95
C ALA A 327 3.11 -10.05 -16.84
N ALA A 328 1.83 -10.19 -17.19
CA ALA A 328 0.74 -10.27 -16.21
C ALA A 328 0.79 -11.58 -15.40
N ALA A 329 1.31 -12.65 -15.99
CA ALA A 329 1.56 -13.91 -15.30
C ALA A 329 2.79 -13.83 -14.37
N ALA A 330 3.81 -13.03 -14.72
CA ALA A 330 5.01 -12.87 -13.90
C ALA A 330 4.80 -11.97 -12.67
N ALA A 331 3.81 -11.07 -12.69
CA ALA A 331 3.57 -10.16 -11.57
C ALA A 331 2.89 -10.83 -10.36
N PHE A 332 2.16 -11.91 -10.62
CA PHE A 332 1.58 -12.82 -9.64
C PHE A 332 1.67 -14.23 -10.23
N GLU A 333 2.86 -14.86 -10.17
CA GLU A 333 3.04 -16.20 -10.73
C GLU A 333 2.09 -17.20 -10.06
N ILE A 334 1.03 -17.50 -10.80
CA ILE A 334 0.30 -18.74 -10.73
C ILE A 334 1.25 -19.79 -11.30
N PRO A 335 1.66 -20.82 -10.55
CA PRO A 335 2.51 -21.86 -11.09
C PRO A 335 1.82 -22.49 -12.31
N PRO A 336 2.57 -22.87 -13.36
CA PRO A 336 2.01 -23.68 -14.43
C PRO A 336 1.41 -24.94 -13.82
N GLU A 337 0.18 -25.26 -14.19
CA GLU A 337 -0.42 -26.55 -13.82
C GLU A 337 0.54 -27.65 -14.25
N THR A 338 1.05 -28.40 -13.27
CA THR A 338 1.59 -29.72 -13.53
C THR A 338 0.42 -30.57 -14.01
N ALA A 339 0.29 -30.70 -15.32
CA ALA A 339 -0.49 -31.76 -15.93
C ALA A 339 0.12 -33.09 -15.48
N SER A 340 -0.58 -33.79 -14.59
CA SER A 340 -0.36 -35.20 -14.25
C SER A 340 -1.67 -35.94 -14.38
#